data_AF-A0A4S5ESG5-F1
#
_entry.id   AF-A0A4S5ESG5-F1
#
_cell.length_a   1.000
_cell.length_b   1.000
_cell.length_c   1.000
_cell.angle_alpha   90.00
_cell.angle_beta   90.00
_cell.angle_gamma   90.00
#
_symmetry.space_group_name_H-M   'P 1'
#
loop_
_entity.id
_entity.type
_entity.pdbx_description
1 polymer ?
#
loop_
_entity_poly.entity_id
_entity_poly.type
_entity_poly.pdbx_seq_one_letter_code
_entity_poly.pdbx_strand_id
1 'polypeptide(L)' 'MPVLRLHLDEQAIDIVTDDDLDAVRADIRRAAHRLDVSEYRTTAGHPVTVNWRAVRALQIELVDEHQAAGGDPPR' A
#
# COMPACT_ATOMS: atom_id res chain seq x y z
N MET A 1 13.00 5.42 -2.64
CA MET A 1 12.04 4.66 -3.51
C MET A 1 10.66 5.12 -3.12
N PRO A 2 9.75 5.40 -4.06
CA PRO A 2 8.43 5.90 -3.72
C PRO A 2 7.66 4.89 -2.86
N VAL A 3 7.01 5.39 -1.82
CA VAL A 3 6.24 4.58 -0.86
C VAL A 3 4.75 4.90 -1.01
N LEU A 4 3.94 3.86 -1.16
CA LEU A 4 2.49 3.95 -1.10
C LEU A 4 2.01 3.33 0.19
N ARG A 5 1.14 4.03 0.91
CA ARG A 5 0.43 3.47 2.07
C ARG A 5 -0.95 3.02 1.62
N LEU A 6 -1.20 1.74 1.80
CA LEU A 6 -2.51 1.12 1.60
C LEU A 6 -3.20 1.03 2.94
N HIS A 7 -4.33 1.72 3.08
CA HIS A 7 -5.25 1.52 4.18
C HIS A 7 -6.30 0.51 3.72
N LEU A 8 -6.25 -0.68 4.29
CA LEU A 8 -7.12 -1.83 4.03
C LEU A 8 -7.94 -2.08 5.29
N ASP A 9 -9.21 -1.68 5.28
CA ASP A 9 -10.07 -1.70 6.47
C ASP A 9 -9.43 -0.95 7.66
N GLU A 10 -9.06 -1.66 8.74
CA GLU A 10 -8.42 -1.10 9.94
C GLU A 10 -6.89 -1.28 9.93
N GLN A 11 -6.32 -1.75 8.81
CA GLN A 11 -4.89 -2.02 8.68
C GLN A 11 -4.23 -1.04 7.70
N ALA A 12 -3.01 -0.61 8.00
CA ALA A 12 -2.19 0.18 7.08
C ALA A 12 -0.93 -0.60 6.70
N ILE A 13 -0.59 -0.60 5.42
CA ILE A 13 0.56 -1.33 4.88
C ILE A 13 1.34 -0.40 3.95
N ASP A 14 2.62 -0.23 4.24
CA ASP A 14 3.53 0.56 3.42
C ASP A 14 4.22 -0.35 2.40
N ILE A 15 3.94 -0.09 1.13
CA ILE A 15 4.52 -0.84 0.01
C ILE A 15 5.54 0.03 -0.72
N VAL A 16 6.62 -0.61 -1.15
CA VAL A 16 7.66 0.00 -1.99
C VAL A 16 7.50 -0.49 -3.42
N THR A 17 7.71 0.40 -4.36
CA THR A 17 7.68 0.07 -5.79
C THR A 17 8.75 0.85 -6.53
N ASP A 18 9.31 0.22 -7.57
CA ASP A 18 10.20 0.88 -8.54
C ASP A 18 9.41 1.45 -9.74
N ASP A 19 8.13 1.11 -9.83
CA ASP A 19 7.24 1.53 -10.92
C ASP A 19 6.67 2.95 -10.70
N ASP A 20 6.11 3.50 -11.78
CA ASP A 20 5.35 4.73 -11.71
C ASP A 20 4.16 4.62 -10.73
N LEU A 21 4.05 5.62 -9.84
CA LEU A 21 3.07 5.64 -8.76
C LEU A 21 1.61 5.63 -9.25
N ASP A 22 1.33 6.32 -10.34
CA ASP A 22 -0.02 6.36 -10.91
C ASP A 22 -0.37 5.03 -11.56
N ALA A 23 0.58 4.38 -12.22
CA ALA A 23 0.42 3.02 -12.75
C ALA A 23 0.12 2.02 -11.62
N VAL A 24 0.92 2.02 -10.55
CA VAL A 24 0.73 1.13 -9.40
C VAL A 24 -0.62 1.37 -8.72
N ARG A 25 -1.02 2.65 -8.56
CA ARG A 25 -2.34 3.01 -8.01
C ARG A 25 -3.47 2.48 -8.89
N ALA A 26 -3.34 2.59 -10.22
CA ALA A 26 -4.33 2.06 -11.15
C ALA A 26 -4.44 0.53 -11.07
N ASP A 27 -3.31 -0.17 -10.95
CA ASP A 27 -3.28 -1.62 -10.83
C ASP A 27 -3.88 -2.12 -9.51
N ILE A 28 -3.59 -1.45 -8.38
CA ILE A 28 -4.24 -1.74 -7.09
C ILE A 28 -5.76 -1.59 -7.21
N ARG A 29 -6.24 -0.47 -7.79
CA ARG A 29 -7.68 -0.24 -7.98
C ARG A 29 -8.31 -1.30 -8.88
N ARG A 30 -7.60 -1.73 -9.93
CA ARG A 30 -8.06 -2.79 -10.83
C ARG A 30 -8.15 -4.13 -10.10
N ALA A 31 -7.13 -4.49 -9.32
CA ALA A 31 -7.11 -5.73 -8.55
C ALA A 31 -8.21 -5.75 -7.48
N ALA A 32 -8.42 -4.62 -6.80
CA ALA A 32 -9.51 -4.43 -5.84
C ALA A 32 -10.88 -4.61 -6.51
N HIS A 33 -11.11 -3.97 -7.65
CA HIS A 33 -12.36 -4.10 -8.39
C HIS A 33 -12.61 -5.53 -8.90
N ARG A 34 -11.55 -6.24 -9.31
CA ARG A 34 -11.65 -7.63 -9.77
C ARG A 34 -11.76 -8.65 -8.64
N LEU A 35 -11.58 -8.19 -7.39
CA LEU A 35 -11.50 -9.05 -6.21
C LEU A 35 -10.44 -10.15 -6.40
N ASP A 36 -9.27 -9.76 -6.92
CA ASP A 36 -8.14 -10.66 -7.18
C ASP A 36 -7.27 -10.82 -5.92
N VAL A 37 -6.15 -11.55 -6.06
CA VAL A 37 -5.09 -11.61 -5.04
C VAL A 37 -3.85 -10.94 -5.60
N SER A 38 -3.22 -10.08 -4.82
CA SER A 38 -2.01 -9.35 -5.21
C SER A 38 -0.90 -9.54 -4.20
N GLU A 39 0.34 -9.54 -4.67
CA GLU A 39 1.53 -9.56 -3.82
C GLU A 39 2.26 -8.23 -3.94
N TYR A 40 2.61 -7.64 -2.79
CA TYR A 40 3.36 -6.39 -2.70
C TYR A 40 4.60 -6.60 -1.83
N ARG A 41 5.65 -5.82 -2.09
CA ARG A 41 6.81 -5.75 -1.21
C ARG A 41 6.64 -4.59 -0.23
N THR A 42 6.81 -4.86 1.05
CA THR A 42 6.76 -3.83 2.10
C THR A 42 8.07 -3.06 2.19
N THR A 43 8.04 -1.89 2.86
CA THR A 43 9.24 -1.12 3.21
C THR A 43 10.24 -1.93 4.06
N ALA A 44 9.77 -2.90 4.85
CA ALA A 44 10.61 -3.83 5.60
C ALA A 44 11.24 -4.94 4.73
N GLY A 45 10.94 -4.99 3.43
CA GLY A 45 11.46 -5.98 2.49
C GLY A 45 10.73 -7.33 2.50
N HIS A 46 9.67 -7.47 3.30
CA HIS A 46 8.86 -8.68 3.34
C HIS A 46 7.73 -8.63 2.31
N PRO A 47 7.44 -9.74 1.60
CA PRO A 47 6.26 -9.82 0.75
C PRO A 47 4.99 -9.84 1.61
N VAL A 48 3.95 -9.18 1.13
CA VAL A 48 2.60 -9.21 1.69
C VAL A 48 1.62 -9.60 0.59
N THR A 49 0.79 -10.58 0.89
CA THR A 49 -0.31 -10.99 0.02
C THR A 49 -1.60 -10.30 0.47
N VAL A 50 -2.23 -9.57 -0.43
CA VAL A 50 -3.54 -8.94 -0.21
C VAL A 50 -4.61 -9.72 -0.96
N ASN A 51 -5.58 -10.24 -0.24
CA ASN A 51 -6.78 -10.84 -0.82
C ASN A 51 -7.89 -9.78 -0.90
N TRP A 52 -8.10 -9.22 -2.09
CA TRP A 52 -9.04 -8.11 -2.29
C TRP A 52 -10.51 -8.50 -2.08
N ARG A 53 -10.85 -9.80 -2.06
CA ARG A 53 -12.20 -10.28 -1.70
C ARG A 53 -12.54 -10.02 -0.23
N ALA A 54 -11.53 -9.93 0.62
CA ALA A 54 -11.70 -9.74 2.06
C ALA A 54 -11.69 -8.26 2.47
N VAL A 55 -11.17 -7.37 1.61
CA VAL A 55 -11.05 -5.94 1.87
C VAL A 55 -12.38 -5.24 1.59
N ARG A 56 -12.89 -4.48 2.55
CA ARG A 56 -14.16 -3.74 2.40
C ARG A 56 -13.95 -2.26 2.11
N ALA A 57 -12.90 -1.68 2.66
CA ALA A 57 -12.49 -0.30 2.45
C ALA A 57 -11.03 -0.24 2.01
N LEU A 58 -10.77 0.54 0.95
CA LEU A 58 -9.45 0.79 0.41
C LEU A 58 -9.22 2.29 0.29
N GLN A 59 -8.14 2.77 0.90
CA GLN A 59 -7.59 4.10 0.66
C GLN A 59 -6.10 3.97 0.32
N ILE A 60 -5.66 4.75 -0.67
CA ILE A 60 -4.28 4.74 -1.16
C ILE A 60 -3.72 6.14 -0.96
N GLU A 61 -2.65 6.22 -0.17
CA GLU A 61 -1.95 7.46 0.14
C GLU A 61 -0.52 7.41 -0.40
N LEU A 62 -0.05 8.54 -0.91
CA LEU A 62 1.37 8.72 -1.20
C LEU A 62 2.06 9.14 0.09
N VAL A 63 3.07 8.40 0.51
CA VAL A 63 3.86 8.73 1.70
C VAL A 63 5.18 9.32 1.24
N ASP A 64 5.48 10.52 1.74
CA ASP A 64 6.78 11.14 1.55
C ASP A 64 7.84 10.32 2.28
N GLU A 65 9.00 10.08 1.65
CA GLU A 65 10.02 9.10 2.12
C GLU A 65 10.50 9.42 3.56
N HIS A 66 10.34 10.67 4.01
CA HIS A 66 10.65 11.16 5.36
C HIS A 66 9.62 10.78 6.44
N GLN A 67 8.38 10.43 6.10
CA GLN A 67 7.33 10.05 7.08
C GLN A 67 7.24 8.53 7.29
N ALA A 68 7.70 7.73 6.34
CA ALA A 68 7.67 6.26 6.44
C ALA A 68 8.59 5.71 7.58
N ALA A 69 9.58 6.49 8.01
CA ALA A 69 10.57 6.10 9.02
C ALA A 69 10.31 6.64 10.44
N GLY A 70 9.27 7.45 10.67
CA GLY A 70 9.16 8.28 11.87
C GLY A 70 7.76 8.36 12.44
N GLY A 71 7.26 7.25 12.98
CA GLY A 71 6.15 7.28 13.93
C GLY A 71 6.65 7.70 15.31
N ASP A 72 6.90 8.98 15.52
CA ASP A 72 7.00 9.55 16.87
C ASP A 72 6.03 10.76 16.96
N PRO A 73 4.96 10.67 17.77
CA PRO A 73 4.03 11.77 17.92
C PRO A 73 4.67 12.96 18.64
N PRO A 74 4.39 14.22 18.25
CA PRO A 74 4.87 15.38 18.98
C PRO A 74 4.27 15.37 20.40
N ARG A 75 5.15 15.50 21.41
CA ARG A 75 4.77 15.80 22.80
C ARG A 75 4.44 17.27 22.98
#